data_AF-A0A2I1GGP4-F1
#
_entry.id   AF-A0A2I1GGP4-F1
#
_cell.length_a   1.000
_cell.length_b   1.000
_cell.length_c   1.000
_cell.angle_alpha   90.00
_cell.angle_beta   90.00
_cell.angle_gamma   90.00
#
_symmetry.space_group_name_H-M   'P 1'
#
loop_
_entity.id
_entity.type
_entity.pdbx_description
1 polymer ?
#
loop_
_entity_poly.entity_id
_entity_poly.type
_entity_poly.pdbx_seq_one_letter_code
_entity_poly.pdbx_strand_id
1 'polypeptide(L)'
;MTSIAKELLKKSGYTIIRDSNKPKNLFELLNVFPNYGVGLKVAPDHWAKKGILESYYEITKVAPKLKDINHGKVFGIKVWKGKILYEGKPMRISGTLKWNWHRWPIMKKRISLNDNS
;
A
#
# COMPACT_ATOMS: atom_id res chain seq x y z
N MET A 1 0.48 8.40 15.02
CA MET A 1 0.83 9.80 15.33
C MET A 1 0.71 10.01 16.83
N THR A 2 1.72 10.61 17.45
CA THR A 2 1.71 11.02 18.86
C THR A 2 0.77 12.21 19.07
N SER A 3 0.28 12.42 20.30
CA SER A 3 -0.61 13.55 20.62
C SER A 3 0.01 14.91 20.25
N ILE A 4 1.30 15.07 20.55
CA ILE A 4 2.09 16.29 20.28
C ILE A 4 2.11 16.63 18.78
N ALA A 5 2.48 15.67 17.92
CA ALA A 5 2.50 15.86 16.47
C ALA A 5 1.11 16.23 15.89
N LYS A 6 0.03 15.64 16.43
CA LYS A 6 -1.34 15.97 16.01
C LYS A 6 -1.71 17.41 16.39
N GLU A 7 -1.26 17.87 17.55
CA GLU A 7 -1.48 19.24 18.02
C GLU A 7 -0.69 20.26 17.19
N LEU A 8 0.57 19.95 16.88
CA LEU A 8 1.41 20.80 16.01
C LEU A 8 0.80 20.96 14.62
N LEU A 9 0.36 19.86 14.00
CA LEU A 9 -0.29 19.90 12.68
C LEU A 9 -1.58 20.74 12.71
N LYS A 10 -2.40 20.59 13.76
CA LYS A 10 -3.63 21.37 13.93
C LYS A 10 -3.34 22.88 14.10
N LYS A 11 -2.28 23.25 14.83
CA LYS A 11 -1.86 24.66 15.01
C LYS A 11 -1.30 25.27 13.72
N SER A 12 -0.61 24.47 12.90
CA SER A 12 0.02 24.93 11.65
C SER A 12 -0.95 25.16 10.48
N GLY A 13 -2.26 24.97 10.66
CA GLY A 13 -3.27 25.17 9.61
C GLY A 13 -3.33 24.08 8.53
N TYR A 14 -2.49 23.05 8.62
CA TYR A 14 -2.55 21.89 7.72
C TYR A 14 -3.75 20.99 8.05
N THR A 15 -4.50 20.59 7.02
CA THR A 15 -5.62 19.65 7.19
C THR A 15 -5.10 18.28 7.63
N ILE A 16 -5.69 17.74 8.70
CA ILE A 16 -5.40 16.36 9.12
C ILE A 16 -6.17 15.43 8.18
N ILE A 17 -5.54 15.03 7.07
CA ILE A 17 -6.07 13.99 6.19
C ILE A 17 -5.99 12.67 6.96
N ARG A 18 -7.13 12.18 7.45
CA ARG A 18 -7.20 10.82 8.02
C ARG A 18 -7.16 9.83 6.87
N ASP A 19 -6.33 8.79 7.00
CA ASP A 19 -6.42 7.61 6.13
C ASP A 19 -7.87 7.11 6.17
N SER A 20 -8.55 7.04 5.03
CA SER A 20 -9.89 6.42 5.00
C SER A 20 -9.77 4.94 5.36
N ASN A 21 -10.70 4.44 6.17
CA ASN A 21 -10.82 3.00 6.46
C ASN A 21 -11.40 2.21 5.28
N LYS A 22 -11.79 2.89 4.19
CA LYS A 22 -12.30 2.22 3.01
C LYS A 22 -11.21 1.33 2.41
N PRO A 23 -11.55 0.11 1.96
CA PRO A 23 -10.62 -0.70 1.21
C PRO A 23 -10.20 0.03 -0.06
N LYS A 24 -8.91 0.01 -0.36
CA LYS A 24 -8.32 0.68 -1.53
C LYS A 24 -7.66 -0.33 -2.42
N ASN A 25 -7.85 -0.18 -3.72
CA ASN A 25 -7.06 -0.93 -4.67
C ASN A 25 -5.60 -0.42 -4.70
N LEU A 26 -4.71 -1.11 -5.42
CA LEU A 26 -3.30 -0.72 -5.45
C LEU A 26 -3.08 0.64 -6.11
N PHE A 27 -3.81 0.97 -7.18
CA PHE A 27 -3.67 2.26 -7.86
C PHE A 27 -4.15 3.41 -6.97
N GLU A 28 -5.31 3.27 -6.34
CA GLU A 28 -5.85 4.24 -5.38
C GLU A 28 -4.90 4.46 -4.20
N LEU A 29 -4.26 3.38 -3.73
CA LEU A 29 -3.23 3.48 -2.69
C LEU A 29 -2.00 4.26 -3.20
N LEU A 30 -1.56 4.02 -4.42
CA LEU A 30 -0.33 4.63 -4.95
C LEU A 30 -0.52 6.06 -5.46
N ASN A 31 -1.72 6.42 -5.93
CA ASN A 31 -2.03 7.73 -6.52
C ASN A 31 -1.89 8.89 -5.53
N VAL A 32 -1.93 8.62 -4.22
CA VAL A 32 -1.73 9.64 -3.18
C VAL A 32 -0.26 9.93 -2.90
N PHE A 33 0.67 9.13 -3.45
CA PHE A 33 2.11 9.28 -3.23
C PHE A 33 2.78 9.97 -4.42
N PRO A 34 3.82 10.79 -4.17
CA PRO A 34 4.68 11.29 -5.24
C PRO A 34 5.24 10.15 -6.08
N ASN A 35 5.35 10.36 -7.39
CA ASN A 35 5.83 9.36 -8.34
C ASN A 35 5.15 7.99 -8.20
N TYR A 36 3.83 7.98 -7.90
CA TYR A 36 3.04 6.77 -7.68
C TYR A 36 3.65 5.79 -6.66
N GLY A 37 4.39 6.29 -5.67
CA GLY A 37 4.97 5.46 -4.63
C GLY A 37 6.04 4.47 -5.13
N VAL A 38 6.81 4.80 -6.17
CA VAL A 38 8.03 4.03 -6.50
C VAL A 38 8.95 3.98 -5.27
N GLY A 39 9.48 2.79 -4.95
CA GLY A 39 10.23 2.47 -3.74
C GLY A 39 9.35 2.07 -2.55
N LEU A 40 8.03 2.25 -2.63
CA LEU A 40 7.11 1.88 -1.55
C LEU A 40 6.95 0.37 -1.44
N LYS A 41 6.97 -0.13 -0.21
CA LYS A 41 6.66 -1.53 0.10
C LYS A 41 5.17 -1.68 0.40
N VAL A 42 4.52 -2.58 -0.31
CA VAL A 42 3.07 -2.81 -0.21
C VAL A 42 2.76 -4.30 -0.14
N ALA A 43 1.66 -4.64 0.53
CA ALA A 43 1.16 -6.01 0.60
C ALA A 43 -0.37 -6.03 0.52
N PRO A 44 -0.96 -7.05 -0.12
CA PRO A 44 -2.41 -7.22 -0.13
C PRO A 44 -2.89 -7.76 1.22
N ASP A 45 -4.08 -7.35 1.64
CA ASP A 45 -4.72 -7.71 2.91
C ASP A 45 -4.86 -9.23 3.10
N HIS A 46 -5.15 -9.98 2.03
CA HIS A 46 -5.33 -11.42 2.12
C HIS A 46 -4.04 -12.17 2.54
N TRP A 47 -2.85 -11.58 2.33
CA TRP A 47 -1.61 -12.15 2.88
C TRP A 47 -1.56 -11.99 4.39
N ALA A 48 -1.93 -10.80 4.87
CA ALA A 48 -1.97 -10.52 6.30
C ALA A 48 -3.02 -11.37 7.03
N LYS A 49 -4.21 -11.54 6.44
CA LYS A 49 -5.27 -12.43 6.93
C LYS A 49 -4.80 -13.89 7.06
N LYS A 50 -3.90 -14.33 6.17
CA LYS A 50 -3.27 -15.65 6.22
C LYS A 50 -2.03 -15.73 7.12
N GLY A 51 -1.72 -14.67 7.87
CA GLY A 51 -0.54 -14.60 8.74
C GLY A 51 0.79 -14.42 8.00
N ILE A 52 0.76 -14.12 6.69
CA ILE A 52 1.95 -13.91 5.87
C ILE A 52 2.36 -12.44 5.96
N LEU A 53 3.07 -12.09 7.04
CA LEU A 53 3.43 -10.69 7.35
C LEU A 53 4.78 -10.27 6.78
N GLU A 54 5.66 -11.21 6.46
CA GLU A 54 7.02 -10.94 5.92
C GLU A 54 7.08 -10.99 4.39
N SER A 55 5.93 -10.86 3.72
CA SER A 55 5.83 -10.82 2.27
C SER A 55 5.30 -9.47 1.82
N TYR A 56 5.92 -8.89 0.80
CA TYR A 56 5.53 -7.63 0.20
C TYR A 56 6.02 -7.53 -1.25
N TYR A 57 5.50 -6.53 -1.96
CA TYR A 57 6.08 -6.05 -3.20
C TYR A 57 6.73 -4.69 -2.93
N GLU A 58 7.92 -4.49 -3.47
CA GLU A 58 8.54 -3.17 -3.56
C GLU A 58 8.26 -2.59 -4.94
N ILE A 59 7.54 -1.48 -5.00
CA ILE A 59 7.10 -0.88 -6.27
C ILE A 59 8.31 -0.29 -7.00
N THR A 60 8.48 -0.65 -8.27
CA THR A 60 9.57 -0.12 -9.11
C THR A 60 9.07 0.74 -10.25
N LYS A 61 7.88 0.46 -10.79
CA LYS A 61 7.29 1.24 -11.87
C LYS A 61 5.77 1.15 -11.84
N VAL A 62 5.12 2.28 -12.07
CA VAL A 62 3.67 2.36 -12.26
C VAL A 62 3.41 2.95 -13.64
N ALA A 63 2.51 2.32 -14.40
CA ALA A 63 2.07 2.77 -15.71
C ALA A 63 0.54 2.86 -15.71
N PRO A 64 -0.03 3.99 -15.27
CA PRO A 64 -1.47 4.25 -15.33
C PRO A 64 -1.97 4.30 -16.77
N LYS A 65 -3.27 4.03 -17.01
CA LYS A 65 -3.89 4.26 -18.31
C LYS A 65 -4.26 5.75 -18.44
N LEU A 66 -3.99 6.35 -19.59
CA LEU A 66 -4.32 7.76 -19.88
C LEU A 66 -5.80 8.11 -19.66
N LYS A 67 -6.72 7.20 -20.00
CA LYS A 67 -8.17 7.41 -19.86
C LYS A 67 -8.69 7.16 -18.44
N ASP A 68 -7.95 6.42 -17.62
CA ASP A 68 -8.38 6.03 -16.28
C ASP A 68 -7.16 5.80 -15.39
N ILE A 69 -6.88 6.78 -14.53
CA ILE A 69 -5.73 6.81 -13.64
C ILE A 69 -5.80 5.72 -12.54
N ASN A 70 -7.00 5.15 -12.28
CA ASN A 70 -7.19 4.09 -11.30
C ASN A 70 -6.88 2.70 -11.88
N HIS A 71 -6.55 2.62 -13.16
CA HIS A 71 -6.23 1.39 -13.85
C HIS A 71 -4.86 1.47 -14.51
N GLY A 72 -4.20 0.33 -14.69
CA GLY A 72 -2.89 0.31 -15.35
C GLY A 72 -2.10 -0.97 -15.12
N LYS A 73 -0.79 -0.83 -15.26
CA LYS A 73 0.19 -1.88 -14.92
C LYS A 73 1.07 -1.39 -13.78
N VAL A 74 1.25 -2.21 -12.77
CA VAL A 74 2.21 -1.97 -11.68
C VAL A 74 3.28 -3.06 -11.74
N PHE A 75 4.53 -2.66 -11.58
CA PHE A 75 5.68 -3.52 -11.52
C PHE A 75 6.37 -3.36 -10.16
N GLY A 76 6.93 -4.46 -9.65
CA GLY A 76 7.67 -4.44 -8.41
C GLY A 76 8.48 -5.70 -8.18
N ILE A 77 9.36 -5.64 -7.19
CA ILE A 77 10.16 -6.76 -6.72
C ILE A 77 9.35 -7.51 -5.67
N LYS A 78 9.24 -8.83 -5.82
CA LYS A 78 8.49 -9.67 -4.88
C LYS A 78 9.40 -10.17 -3.78
N VAL A 79 9.07 -9.85 -2.54
CA VAL A 79 9.66 -10.45 -1.34
C VAL A 79 8.63 -11.40 -0.73
N TRP A 80 9.04 -12.64 -0.49
CA TRP A 80 8.18 -13.68 0.04
C TRP A 80 8.83 -14.32 1.27
N LYS A 81 8.18 -14.17 2.44
CA LYS A 81 8.68 -14.68 3.73
C LYS A 81 10.15 -14.28 3.96
N GLY A 82 10.45 -13.00 3.79
CA GLY A 82 11.78 -12.42 3.94
C GLY A 82 12.77 -12.69 2.79
N LYS A 83 12.42 -13.53 1.79
CA LYS A 83 13.31 -13.85 0.66
C LYS A 83 12.92 -13.08 -0.60
N ILE A 84 13.90 -12.46 -1.25
CA ILE A 84 13.71 -11.85 -2.57
C ILE A 84 13.51 -12.97 -3.59
N LEU A 85 12.43 -12.90 -4.37
CA LEU A 85 12.14 -13.85 -5.44
C LEU A 85 12.63 -13.32 -6.79
N TYR A 86 12.78 -14.24 -7.74
CA TYR A 86 13.13 -13.93 -9.14
C TYR A 86 14.39 -13.08 -9.29
N GLU A 87 15.38 -13.33 -8.43
CA GLU A 87 16.67 -12.61 -8.43
C GLU A 87 16.51 -11.08 -8.30
N GLY A 88 15.40 -10.61 -7.72
CA GLY A 88 15.15 -9.17 -7.59
C GLY A 88 14.68 -8.50 -8.89
N LYS A 89 14.36 -9.26 -9.94
CA LYS A 89 13.86 -8.71 -11.19
C LYS A 89 12.45 -8.12 -11.00
N PRO A 90 12.19 -6.88 -11.45
CA PRO A 90 10.85 -6.31 -11.43
C PRO A 90 9.86 -7.14 -12.25
N MET A 91 8.74 -7.50 -11.65
CA MET A 91 7.69 -8.25 -12.31
C MET A 91 6.35 -7.52 -12.23
N ARG A 92 5.46 -7.82 -13.18
CA ARG A 92 4.10 -7.31 -13.14
C ARG A 92 3.37 -7.86 -11.92
N ILE A 93 2.82 -6.97 -11.09
CA ILE A 93 1.98 -7.33 -9.96
C ILE A 93 0.58 -7.68 -10.48
N SER A 94 0.07 -8.84 -10.07
CA SER A 94 -1.29 -9.30 -10.41
C SER A 94 -2.28 -8.97 -9.29
N GLY A 95 -3.58 -8.93 -9.62
CA GLY A 95 -4.63 -8.66 -8.63
C GLY A 95 -4.63 -7.23 -8.07
N THR A 96 -4.06 -6.26 -8.79
CA THR A 96 -3.94 -4.86 -8.36
C THR A 96 -5.29 -4.21 -8.05
N LEU A 97 -6.36 -4.64 -8.71
CA LEU A 97 -7.73 -4.14 -8.55
C LEU A 97 -8.61 -5.02 -7.66
N LYS A 98 -8.15 -6.23 -7.33
CA LYS A 98 -8.97 -7.26 -6.66
C LYS A 98 -8.91 -7.17 -5.14
N TRP A 99 -7.72 -6.92 -4.62
CA TRP A 99 -7.46 -6.97 -3.18
C TRP A 99 -7.43 -5.59 -2.57
N ASN A 100 -7.63 -5.53 -1.26
CA ASN A 100 -7.33 -4.32 -0.51
C ASN A 100 -5.82 -4.26 -0.29
N TRP A 101 -5.19 -3.15 -0.65
CA TRP A 101 -3.75 -2.98 -0.55
C TRP A 101 -3.37 -2.08 0.60
N HIS A 102 -2.27 -2.43 1.25
CA HIS A 102 -1.74 -1.67 2.38
C HIS A 102 -0.25 -1.44 2.22
N ARG A 103 0.23 -0.36 2.84
CA ARG A 103 1.67 -0.16 3.06
C ARG A 103 2.18 -1.25 4.00
N TRP A 104 3.32 -1.82 3.65
CA TRP A 104 4.06 -2.73 4.51
C TRP A 104 5.01 -1.93 5.41
N PRO A 105 5.19 -2.29 6.70
CA PRO A 105 4.61 -3.44 7.39
C PRO A 105 3.13 -3.24 7.77
N ILE A 106 2.33 -4.31 7.63
CA ILE A 106 0.93 -4.32 8.05
C ILE A 106 0.88 -4.58 9.56
N MET A 107 0.55 -3.56 10.34
CA MET A 107 0.40 -3.69 11.78
C MET A 107 -0.87 -4.48 12.13
N LYS A 108 -0.78 -5.52 12.98
CA LYS A 108 -1.92 -6.37 13.38
C LYS A 108 -3.15 -5.58 13.85
N LYS A 109 -2.96 -4.45 14.54
CA LYS A 109 -4.04 -3.58 15.03
C LYS A 109 -4.94 -3.01 13.92
N ARG A 110 -4.43 -2.89 12.67
CA ARG A 110 -5.24 -2.44 11.52
C ARG A 110 -6.16 -3.52 10.97
N ILE A 111 -5.82 -4.80 11.14
CA ILE A 111 -6.58 -5.92 10.59
C ILE A 111 -7.87 -6.11 11.40
N SER A 112 -7.76 -6.11 12.73
CA SER A 112 -8.90 -6.29 13.66
C SER A 112 -9.96 -5.17 13.60
N LEU A 113 -9.62 -4.01 13.05
CA LEU A 113 -10.58 -2.89 12.89
C LEU A 113 -11.45 -3.05 11.64
N ASN A 114 -10.94 -3.70 10.60
CA ASN A 114 -11.63 -3.80 9.30
C ASN A 114 -12.55 -5.03 9.20
N ASP A 115 -12.43 -6.00 10.10
CA ASP A 115 -13.33 -7.17 10.12
C ASP A 115 -14.65 -6.90 10.89
N ASN A 116 -14.78 -5.72 11.52
CA ASN A 116 -15.97 -5.29 12.28
C ASN A 116 -16.75 -4.15 11.59
N SER A 117 -16.55 -3.93 10.28
CA SER A 117 -17.16 -2.84 9.50
C SER A 117 -18.09 -3.34 8.42
#